data_AF-A0A7Y2HPN7-F1
#
_entry.id   AF-A0A7Y2HPN7-F1
#
_cell.length_a   1.000
_cell.length_b   1.000
_cell.length_c   1.000
_cell.angle_alpha   90.00
_cell.angle_beta   90.00
_cell.angle_gamma   90.00
#
_symmetry.space_group_name_H-M   'P 1'
#
loop_
_entity.id
_entity.type
_entity.pdbx_description
1 polymer ?
#
loop_
_entity_poly.entity_id
_entity_poly.type
_entity_poly.pdbx_seq_one_letter_code
_entity_poly.pdbx_strand_id
1 'polypeptide(L)'
;MILHCNYEEMQALRSGARAVLGVEDAPSCGVVAPPRARARVQDLLSTLEGDLSLSTLAEQEACEEAIRTILACALAEMDAAVLALHPAAEKAVAAYFDYAHVRAVLGRLEEMGSHMRALIEVVTGGPADEQSALTFAFPD
;
A
#
# COMPACT_ATOMS: atom_id res chain seq x y z
N MET A 1 -4.67 -14.19 -6.51
CA MET A 1 -5.17 -14.02 -5.12
C MET A 1 -5.74 -12.63 -4.97
N ILE A 2 -6.90 -12.50 -4.33
CA ILE A 2 -7.62 -11.21 -4.27
C ILE A 2 -7.46 -10.54 -2.90
N LEU A 3 -6.99 -9.28 -2.91
CA LEU A 3 -7.02 -8.40 -1.76
C LEU A 3 -8.29 -7.53 -1.84
N HIS A 4 -9.23 -7.79 -0.93
CA HIS A 4 -10.46 -7.02 -0.86
C HIS A 4 -10.22 -5.64 -0.23
N CYS A 5 -10.73 -4.62 -0.90
CA CYS A 5 -10.64 -3.23 -0.46
C CYS A 5 -12.03 -2.59 -0.45
N ASN A 6 -12.39 -1.97 0.68
CA ASN A 6 -13.63 -1.19 0.73
C ASN A 6 -13.45 0.21 0.14
N TYR A 7 -14.55 0.97 0.03
CA TYR A 7 -14.53 2.30 -0.57
C TYR A 7 -13.57 3.27 0.14
N GLU A 8 -13.58 3.32 1.47
CA GLU A 8 -12.73 4.24 2.25
C GLU A 8 -11.25 3.88 2.13
N GLU A 9 -10.94 2.58 2.12
CA GLU A 9 -9.59 2.07 1.87
C GLU A 9 -9.08 2.47 0.49
N MET A 10 -9.93 2.35 -0.53
CA MET A 10 -9.58 2.76 -1.90
C MET A 10 -9.38 4.27 -2.01
N GLN A 11 -10.21 5.08 -1.33
CA GLN A 11 -10.04 6.52 -1.32
C GLN A 11 -8.75 6.94 -0.60
N ALA A 12 -8.47 6.36 0.57
CA ALA A 12 -7.25 6.64 1.32
C ALA A 12 -5.99 6.28 0.51
N LEU A 13 -5.97 5.12 -0.16
CA LEU A 13 -4.87 4.70 -1.03
C LEU A 13 -4.68 5.66 -2.22
N ARG A 14 -5.77 6.07 -2.90
CA ARG A 14 -5.70 7.01 -4.02
C ARG A 14 -5.23 8.39 -3.58
N SER A 15 -5.75 8.88 -2.47
CA SER A 15 -5.37 10.18 -1.89
C SER A 15 -3.88 10.20 -1.56
N GLY A 16 -3.42 9.21 -0.78
CA GLY A 16 -2.02 9.13 -0.39
C GLY A 16 -1.06 8.84 -1.56
N ALA A 17 -1.49 8.06 -2.57
CA ALA A 17 -0.71 7.87 -3.81
C ALA A 17 -0.50 9.19 -4.55
N ARG A 18 -1.55 10.02 -4.68
CA ARG A 18 -1.47 11.35 -5.31
C ARG A 18 -0.57 12.29 -4.51
N ALA A 19 -0.63 12.25 -3.18
CA ALA A 19 0.24 13.02 -2.29
C ALA A 19 1.72 12.67 -2.49
N VAL A 20 2.06 11.37 -2.55
CA VAL A 20 3.43 10.90 -2.83
C VAL A 20 3.93 11.35 -4.20
N LEU A 21 3.06 11.28 -5.22
CA LEU A 21 3.41 11.64 -6.58
C LEU A 21 3.49 13.17 -6.79
N GLY A 22 2.94 13.97 -5.88
CA GLY A 22 2.92 15.43 -5.97
C GLY A 22 1.99 15.91 -7.09
N VAL A 23 0.85 15.22 -7.29
CA VAL A 23 -0.18 15.63 -8.25
C VAL A 23 -0.82 16.94 -7.78
N GLU A 24 -1.10 17.86 -8.72
CA GLU A 24 -1.77 19.13 -8.44
C GLU A 24 -3.09 18.89 -7.66
N ASP A 25 -3.40 19.75 -6.69
CA ASP A 25 -4.52 19.67 -5.73
C ASP A 25 -4.47 18.56 -4.65
N ALA A 26 -3.38 17.78 -4.54
CA ALA A 26 -3.16 16.85 -3.42
C ALA A 26 -2.40 17.52 -2.25
N PRO A 27 -2.61 17.09 -0.99
CA PRO A 27 -1.72 17.46 0.10
C PRO A 27 -0.27 17.06 -0.26
N SER A 28 0.69 17.95 0.03
CA SER A 28 2.08 17.68 -0.31
C SER A 28 2.69 16.72 0.71
N CYS A 29 3.21 15.60 0.24
CA CYS A 29 3.94 14.67 1.09
C CYS A 29 5.21 15.32 1.67
N GLY A 30 5.33 15.39 3.00
CA GLY A 30 6.55 15.82 3.67
C GLY A 30 7.72 14.84 3.54
N VAL A 31 7.48 13.66 2.97
CA VAL A 31 8.45 12.57 2.82
C VAL A 31 8.86 12.43 1.35
N VAL A 32 10.15 12.52 1.08
CA VAL A 32 10.69 12.27 -0.26
C VAL A 32 10.87 10.77 -0.48
N ALA A 33 9.98 10.16 -1.25
CA ALA A 33 10.09 8.76 -1.64
C ALA A 33 11.21 8.55 -2.69
N PRO A 34 12.03 7.48 -2.60
CA PRO A 34 13.01 7.13 -3.63
C PRO A 34 12.37 6.91 -5.01
N PRO A 35 13.10 7.09 -6.14
CA PRO A 35 12.53 6.97 -7.48
C PRO A 35 11.84 5.64 -7.77
N ARG A 36 12.43 4.53 -7.30
CA ARG A 36 11.83 3.18 -7.42
C ARG A 36 10.48 3.09 -6.71
N ALA A 37 10.42 3.55 -5.46
CA ALA A 37 9.19 3.55 -4.67
C ALA A 37 8.11 4.42 -5.31
N ARG A 38 8.47 5.60 -5.85
CA ARG A 38 7.55 6.47 -6.60
C ARG A 38 6.99 5.77 -7.84
N ALA A 39 7.83 5.05 -8.58
CA ALA A 39 7.37 4.28 -9.75
C ALA A 39 6.36 3.19 -9.33
N ARG A 40 6.63 2.46 -8.25
CA ARG A 40 5.69 1.46 -7.70
C ARG A 40 4.34 2.07 -7.30
N VAL A 41 4.36 3.26 -6.67
CA VAL A 41 3.13 4.00 -6.33
C VAL A 41 2.37 4.44 -7.59
N GLN A 42 3.09 4.87 -8.63
CA GLN A 42 2.47 5.24 -9.91
C GLN A 42 1.80 4.05 -10.60
N ASP A 43 2.45 2.88 -10.59
CA ASP A 43 1.91 1.65 -11.15
C ASP A 43 0.65 1.24 -10.37
N LEU A 44 0.72 1.22 -9.02
CA LEU A 44 -0.42 0.89 -8.17
C LEU A 44 -1.60 1.85 -8.41
N LEU A 45 -1.36 3.15 -8.50
CA LEU A 45 -2.43 4.14 -8.71
C LEU A 45 -3.24 3.84 -9.98
N SER A 46 -2.60 3.31 -11.03
CA SER A 46 -3.27 2.96 -12.28
C SER A 46 -4.23 1.77 -12.16
N THR A 47 -4.08 0.95 -11.12
CA THR A 47 -4.88 -0.26 -10.89
C THR A 47 -5.85 -0.12 -9.73
N LEU A 48 -5.84 0.99 -9.00
CA LEU A 48 -6.72 1.25 -7.87
C LEU A 48 -8.15 1.54 -8.36
N GLU A 49 -8.87 0.55 -8.88
CA GLU A 49 -10.29 0.66 -9.27
C GLU A 49 -11.24 -0.15 -8.37
N GLY A 50 -10.71 -1.10 -7.62
CA GLY A 50 -11.46 -1.92 -6.67
C GLY A 50 -10.53 -2.90 -5.97
N ASP A 51 -10.98 -4.15 -5.82
CA ASP A 51 -10.15 -5.23 -5.29
C ASP A 51 -8.89 -5.45 -6.14
N LEU A 52 -7.79 -5.81 -5.48
CA LEU A 52 -6.50 -6.03 -6.15
C LEU A 52 -6.25 -7.53 -6.36
N SER A 53 -6.15 -7.95 -7.61
CA SER A 53 -5.67 -9.29 -7.96
C SER A 53 -4.14 -9.32 -8.00
N LEU A 54 -3.54 -10.20 -7.21
CA LEU A 54 -2.10 -10.45 -7.14
C LEU A 54 -1.86 -11.92 -7.48
N SER A 55 -1.31 -12.17 -8.66
CA SER A 55 -1.10 -13.49 -9.23
C SER A 55 0.25 -14.09 -8.87
N THR A 56 1.22 -13.26 -8.47
CA THR A 56 2.58 -13.69 -8.10
C THR A 56 3.05 -13.04 -6.81
N LEU A 57 4.02 -13.66 -6.13
CA LEU A 57 4.61 -13.07 -4.92
C LEU A 57 5.35 -11.77 -5.27
N ALA A 58 5.97 -11.69 -6.45
CA ALA A 58 6.62 -10.46 -6.92
C ALA A 58 5.64 -9.29 -7.09
N GLU A 59 4.42 -9.55 -7.57
CA GLU A 59 3.35 -8.53 -7.63
C GLU A 59 2.92 -8.09 -6.23
N GLN A 60 2.76 -9.05 -5.31
CA GLN A 60 2.44 -8.77 -3.91
C GLN A 60 3.51 -7.87 -3.26
N GLU A 61 4.79 -8.20 -3.42
CA GLU A 61 5.90 -7.44 -2.85
C GLU A 61 6.03 -6.04 -3.46
N ALA A 62 5.80 -5.91 -4.77
CA ALA A 62 5.76 -4.61 -5.43
C ALA A 62 4.60 -3.72 -4.92
N CYS A 63 3.43 -4.32 -4.71
CA CYS A 63 2.27 -3.66 -4.11
C CYS A 63 2.54 -3.25 -2.66
N GLU A 64 3.20 -4.12 -1.87
CA GLU A 64 3.58 -3.86 -0.49
C GLU A 64 4.56 -2.68 -0.40
N GLU A 65 5.56 -2.61 -1.28
CA GLU A 65 6.50 -1.48 -1.39
C GLU A 65 5.78 -0.15 -1.67
N ALA A 66 4.80 -0.17 -2.59
CA ALA A 66 3.99 1.00 -2.90
C ALA A 66 3.13 1.45 -1.70
N ILE A 67 2.38 0.52 -1.08
CA ILE A 67 1.49 0.82 0.04
C ILE A 67 2.26 1.29 1.28
N ARG A 68 3.45 0.73 1.56
CA ARG A 68 4.34 1.23 2.62
C ARG A 68 4.76 2.67 2.39
N THR A 69 5.02 3.04 1.13
CA THR A 69 5.37 4.42 0.77
C THR A 69 4.20 5.37 1.01
N ILE A 70 3.00 4.96 0.61
CA ILE A 70 1.75 5.71 0.87
C ILE A 70 1.52 5.86 2.37
N LEU A 71 1.69 4.78 3.15
CA LEU A 71 1.51 4.79 4.60
C LEU A 71 2.46 5.75 5.30
N ALA A 72 3.73 5.78 4.89
CA ALA A 72 4.71 6.70 5.45
C ALA A 72 4.33 8.17 5.20
N CYS A 73 3.75 8.44 4.03
CA CYS A 73 3.22 9.76 3.70
C CYS A 73 2.01 10.13 4.57
N ALA A 74 1.03 9.23 4.66
CA ALA A 74 -0.18 9.44 5.47
C ALA A 74 0.14 9.62 6.96
N LEU A 75 1.14 8.89 7.48
CA LEU A 75 1.63 9.07 8.85
C LEU A 75 2.20 10.47 9.06
N ALA A 76 3.05 10.94 8.15
CA ALA A 76 3.64 12.27 8.24
C ALA A 76 2.58 13.39 8.16
N GLU A 77 1.55 13.22 7.32
CA GLU A 77 0.43 14.15 7.21
C GLU A 77 -0.44 14.16 8.48
N MET A 78 -0.76 12.99 9.01
CA MET A 78 -1.49 12.85 10.29
C MET A 78 -0.72 13.53 11.43
N ASP A 79 0.57 13.23 11.57
CA ASP A 79 1.42 13.83 12.61
C ASP A 79 1.48 15.36 12.46
N ALA A 80 1.64 15.87 11.23
CA ALA A 80 1.64 17.31 10.97
C ALA A 80 0.30 17.97 11.33
N ALA A 81 -0.83 17.33 10.99
CA ALA A 81 -2.17 17.82 11.30
C ALA A 81 -2.42 17.85 12.82
N VAL A 82 -1.99 16.80 13.54
CA VAL A 82 -2.10 16.72 15.00
C VAL A 82 -1.25 17.78 15.69
N LEU A 83 -0.05 18.08 15.19
CA LEU A 83 0.82 19.12 15.74
C LEU A 83 0.33 20.54 15.45
N ALA A 84 -0.20 20.78 14.26
CA ALA A 84 -0.67 22.10 13.84
C ALA A 84 -2.04 22.46 14.43
N LEU A 85 -2.86 21.46 14.76
CA LEU A 85 -4.24 21.61 15.19
C LEU A 85 -4.47 20.93 16.55
N HIS A 86 -5.73 20.81 16.97
CA HIS A 86 -6.11 19.94 18.07
C HIS A 86 -6.25 18.49 17.56
N PRO A 87 -5.89 17.44 18.34
CA PRO A 87 -6.04 16.05 17.91
C PRO A 87 -7.47 15.66 17.49
N ALA A 88 -8.47 16.30 18.09
CA ALA A 88 -9.89 16.13 17.74
C ALA A 88 -10.41 17.14 16.70
N ALA A 89 -9.54 17.94 16.08
CA ALA A 89 -9.93 18.78 14.96
C ALA A 89 -10.27 17.91 13.75
N GLU A 90 -11.29 18.30 12.98
CA GLU A 90 -11.80 17.56 11.82
C GLU A 90 -10.69 17.07 10.88
N LYS A 91 -9.74 17.94 10.54
CA LYS A 91 -8.61 17.60 9.66
C LYS A 91 -7.65 16.57 10.27
N ALA A 92 -7.39 16.64 11.57
CA ALA A 92 -6.51 15.67 12.25
C ALA A 92 -7.19 14.30 12.32
N VAL A 93 -8.50 14.28 12.58
CA VAL A 93 -9.31 13.05 12.58
C VAL A 93 -9.37 12.44 11.19
N ALA A 94 -9.59 13.23 10.14
CA ALA A 94 -9.60 12.74 8.76
C ALA A 94 -8.25 12.11 8.37
N ALA A 95 -7.13 12.79 8.65
CA ALA A 95 -5.80 12.25 8.36
C ALA A 95 -5.49 10.96 9.15
N TYR A 96 -5.99 10.84 10.38
CA TYR A 96 -5.91 9.59 11.14
C TYR A 96 -6.67 8.45 10.44
N PHE A 97 -7.88 8.69 9.93
CA PHE A 97 -8.65 7.67 9.23
C PHE A 97 -7.96 7.25 7.93
N ASP A 98 -7.44 8.18 7.14
CA ASP A 98 -6.66 7.86 5.94
C ASP A 98 -5.46 6.97 6.27
N TYR A 99 -4.68 7.34 7.28
CA TYR A 99 -3.57 6.52 7.78
C TYR A 99 -4.05 5.13 8.22
N ALA A 100 -5.12 5.05 9.02
CA ALA A 100 -5.62 3.81 9.58
C ALA A 100 -6.15 2.86 8.50
N HIS A 101 -6.82 3.39 7.47
CA HIS A 101 -7.29 2.62 6.33
C HIS A 101 -6.12 2.04 5.52
N VAL A 102 -5.13 2.86 5.17
CA VAL A 102 -3.92 2.38 4.48
C VAL A 102 -3.19 1.32 5.31
N ARG A 103 -3.10 1.52 6.64
CA ARG A 103 -2.47 0.55 7.55
C ARG A 103 -3.21 -0.78 7.58
N ALA A 104 -4.55 -0.75 7.60
CA ALA A 104 -5.36 -1.95 7.60
C ALA A 104 -5.17 -2.77 6.31
N VAL A 105 -5.13 -2.11 5.16
CA VAL A 105 -4.83 -2.76 3.87
C VAL A 105 -3.43 -3.38 3.89
N LEU A 106 -2.42 -2.64 4.35
CA LEU A 106 -1.05 -3.15 4.43
C LEU A 106 -0.96 -4.41 5.28
N GLY A 107 -1.63 -4.44 6.44
CA GLY A 107 -1.63 -5.62 7.31
C GLY A 107 -2.17 -6.87 6.62
N ARG A 108 -3.29 -6.74 5.87
CA ARG A 108 -3.85 -7.85 5.09
C ARG A 108 -2.95 -8.28 3.94
N LEU A 109 -2.27 -7.33 3.30
CA LEU A 109 -1.32 -7.60 2.22
C LEU A 109 -0.06 -8.33 2.73
N GLU A 110 0.46 -7.95 3.90
CA GLU A 110 1.61 -8.63 4.53
C GLU A 110 1.25 -10.07 4.92
N GLU A 111 0.04 -10.30 5.45
CA GLU A 111 -0.48 -11.64 5.74
C GLU A 111 -0.60 -12.48 4.46
N MET A 112 -1.13 -11.90 3.37
CA MET A 112 -1.19 -12.54 2.05
C MET A 112 0.21 -12.95 1.56
N GLY A 113 1.19 -12.04 1.63
CA GLY A 113 2.57 -12.33 1.26
C GLY A 113 3.19 -13.47 2.09
N SER A 114 2.91 -13.51 3.40
CA SER A 114 3.32 -14.62 4.26
C SER A 114 2.73 -15.95 3.82
N HIS A 115 1.43 -15.98 3.47
CA HIS A 115 0.78 -17.19 2.97
C HIS A 115 1.34 -17.62 1.61
N MET A 116 1.61 -16.69 0.70
CA MET A 116 2.20 -16.99 -0.61
C MET A 116 3.59 -17.61 -0.47
N ARG A 117 4.46 -17.04 0.39
CA ARG A 117 5.80 -17.61 0.66
C ARG A 117 5.71 -19.03 1.22
N ALA A 118 4.80 -19.26 2.17
CA ALA A 118 4.60 -20.59 2.76
C ALA A 118 4.11 -21.62 1.72
N LEU A 119 3.19 -21.22 0.82
CA LEU A 119 2.70 -22.10 -0.24
C LEU A 119 3.80 -22.44 -1.26
N ILE A 120 4.61 -21.46 -1.66
CA ILE A 120 5.78 -21.72 -2.50
C ILE A 120 6.68 -22.76 -1.82
N GLU A 121 7.02 -22.54 -0.54
CA GLU A 121 7.91 -23.43 0.20
C GLU A 121 7.40 -24.87 0.27
N VAL A 122 6.10 -25.04 0.55
CA VAL A 122 5.47 -26.37 0.60
C VAL A 122 5.48 -27.06 -0.76
N VAL A 123 5.27 -26.33 -1.86
CA VAL A 123 5.14 -26.93 -3.20
C VAL A 123 6.50 -27.18 -3.86
N THR A 124 7.47 -26.28 -3.68
CA THR A 124 8.79 -26.38 -4.31
C THR A 124 9.81 -27.12 -3.44
N GLY A 125 9.53 -27.29 -2.14
CA GLY A 125 10.42 -27.94 -1.18
C GLY A 125 11.58 -27.06 -0.70
N GLY A 126 11.51 -25.74 -0.94
CA GLY A 126 12.51 -24.77 -0.48
C GLY A 126 11.94 -23.36 -0.39
N PRO A 127 12.56 -22.45 0.38
CA PRO A 127 12.03 -21.10 0.58
C PRO A 127 11.85 -20.36 -0.75
N ALA A 128 10.90 -19.42 -0.78
CA ALA A 128 10.69 -18.57 -1.94
C ALA A 128 11.98 -17.79 -2.28
N ASP A 129 12.38 -17.88 -3.54
CA ASP A 129 13.50 -17.16 -4.15
C ASP A 129 12.97 -16.20 -5.23
N GLU A 130 13.86 -15.41 -5.83
CA GLU A 130 13.46 -14.41 -6.85
C GLU A 130 12.74 -15.07 -8.04
N GLN A 131 13.18 -16.26 -8.46
CA GLN A 131 12.61 -16.94 -9.60
C GLN A 131 11.21 -17.48 -9.30
N SER A 132 11.03 -18.15 -8.18
CA SER A 132 9.72 -18.64 -7.75
C SER A 132 8.77 -17.50 -7.42
N ALA A 133 9.26 -16.38 -6.87
CA ALA A 133 8.43 -15.22 -6.61
C ALA A 133 7.81 -14.63 -7.89
N LEU A 134 8.55 -14.69 -9.01
CA LEU A 134 8.10 -14.19 -10.32
C LEU A 134 7.27 -15.21 -11.11
N THR A 135 7.54 -16.51 -10.93
CA THR A 135 7.01 -17.55 -11.84
C THR A 135 5.94 -18.44 -11.22
N PHE A 136 5.88 -18.52 -9.89
CA PHE A 136 4.84 -19.28 -9.20
C PHE A 136 3.52 -18.51 -9.24
N ALA A 137 2.58 -19.00 -10.04
CA ALA A 137 1.27 -18.37 -10.22
C ALA A 137 0.27 -18.88 -9.19
N PHE A 138 -0.39 -17.94 -8.51
CA PHE A 138 -1.52 -18.19 -7.64
C PHE A 138 -2.83 -17.90 -8.38
N PRO A 139 -3.87 -18.73 -8.19
CA PRO A 139 -5.19 -18.44 -8.72
C PRO A 139 -5.80 -17.21 -8.04
N ASP A 140 -6.75 -16.57 -8.72
CA ASP A 140 -7.59 -15.51 -8.18
C ASP A 140 -8.73 -16.05 -7.32
#